data_AF-A0A5K1EUH1-F1
#
_entry.id   AF-A0A5K1EUH1-F1
#
_cell.length_a   1.000
_cell.length_b   1.000
_cell.length_c   1.000
_cell.angle_alpha   90.00
_cell.angle_beta   90.00
_cell.angle_gamma   90.00
#
_symmetry.space_group_name_H-M   'P 1'
#
loop_
_entity.id
_entity.type
_entity.pdbx_description
1 polymer ?
#
loop_
_entity_poly.entity_id
_entity_poly.type
_entity_poly.pdbx_seq_one_letter_code
_entity_poly.pdbx_strand_id
1 'polypeptide(L)' 'MGRGKIEIKRIENTTNRQVTFCKRRNGLLKKAYELSVLCDAEVALIVFSSRGRLFEYANNK' A
#
# COMPACT_ATOMS: atom_id res chain seq x y z
N MET A 1 4.15 -12.23 -18.48
CA MET A 1 5.46 -12.01 -17.82
C MET A 1 5.29 -12.17 -16.32
N GLY A 2 6.12 -13.00 -15.66
CA GLY A 2 6.02 -13.31 -14.23
C GLY A 2 6.54 -12.20 -13.31
N ARG A 3 6.39 -12.39 -12.00
CA ARG A 3 6.87 -11.44 -10.98
C ARG A 3 8.37 -11.62 -10.74
N GLY A 4 9.19 -10.68 -11.23
CA GLY A 4 10.62 -10.63 -10.90
C GLY A 4 10.87 -10.26 -9.44
N LYS A 5 11.86 -10.89 -8.80
CA LYS A 5 12.37 -10.47 -7.48
C LYS A 5 13.04 -9.10 -7.62
N ILE A 6 12.78 -8.20 -6.68
CA ILE A 6 13.44 -6.89 -6.61
C ILE A 6 14.08 -6.73 -5.23
N GLU A 7 15.18 -5.99 -5.15
CA GLU A 7 15.79 -5.60 -3.86
C GLU A 7 14.89 -4.63 -3.11
N ILE A 8 14.92 -4.70 -1.77
CA ILE A 8 14.21 -3.76 -0.90
C ILE A 8 15.07 -2.51 -0.71
N LYS A 9 15.02 -1.64 -1.72
CA LYS A 9 15.65 -0.31 -1.73
C LYS A 9 14.76 0.67 -2.50
N ARG A 10 15.10 1.97 -2.45
CA ARG A 10 14.39 2.98 -3.23
C ARG A 10 14.50 2.65 -4.73
N ILE A 11 13.37 2.64 -5.44
CA ILE A 11 13.33 2.46 -6.89
C ILE A 11 13.67 3.81 -7.53
N GLU A 12 14.79 3.92 -8.23
CA GLU A 12 15.24 5.19 -8.82
C GLU A 12 14.37 5.63 -10.01
N ASN A 13 14.05 4.70 -10.90
CA ASN A 13 13.18 4.97 -12.04
C ASN A 13 11.79 5.43 -11.57
N THR A 14 11.43 6.67 -11.91
CA THR A 14 10.22 7.37 -11.46
C THR A 14 8.94 6.64 -11.88
N THR A 15 8.87 6.19 -13.13
CA THR A 15 7.71 5.45 -13.68
C THR A 15 7.51 4.12 -12.96
N ASN A 16 8.58 3.33 -12.79
CA ASN A 16 8.52 2.06 -12.08
C ASN A 16 8.16 2.25 -10.60
N ARG A 17 8.69 3.30 -9.96
CA ARG A 17 8.34 3.66 -8.60
C ARG A 17 6.87 4.02 -8.47
N GLN A 18 6.32 4.82 -9.39
CA GLN A 18 4.91 5.22 -9.40
C GLN A 18 3.98 4.00 -9.58
N VAL A 19 4.27 3.13 -10.55
CA VAL A 19 3.48 1.91 -10.79
C VAL A 19 3.56 0.97 -9.58
N THR A 20 4.75 0.81 -9.01
CA THR A 20 4.96 -0.02 -7.82
C THR A 20 4.22 0.53 -6.61
N PHE A 21 4.26 1.86 -6.39
CA PHE A 21 3.51 2.54 -5.35
C PHE A 21 2.01 2.24 -5.48
N CYS A 22 1.42 2.46 -6.67
CA CYS A 22 0.00 2.20 -6.91
C CYS A 22 -0.37 0.73 -6.60
N LYS A 23 0.41 -0.23 -7.09
CA LYS A 23 0.14 -1.67 -6.88
C LYS A 23 0.30 -2.08 -5.41
N ARG A 24 1.40 -1.68 -4.76
CA ARG A 24 1.69 -2.06 -3.36
C ARG A 24 0.74 -1.38 -2.38
N ARG A 25 0.44 -0.10 -2.58
CA ARG A 25 -0.54 0.64 -1.76
C ARG A 25 -1.91 -0.04 -1.81
N ASN A 26 -2.39 -0.41 -3.00
CA ASN A 26 -3.67 -1.10 -3.13
C ASN A 26 -3.66 -2.48 -2.44
N GLY A 27 -2.57 -3.24 -2.58
CA GLY A 27 -2.41 -4.51 -1.87
C GLY A 27 -2.38 -4.35 -0.34
N LEU A 28 -1.73 -3.29 0.16
CA LEU A 28 -1.64 -2.98 1.58
C LEU A 28 -3.01 -2.56 2.15
N LEU A 29 -3.73 -1.69 1.45
CA LEU A 29 -5.11 -1.30 1.81
C LEU A 29 -6.02 -2.53 1.90
N LYS A 30 -5.93 -3.44 0.90
CA LYS A 30 -6.69 -4.70 0.92
C LYS A 30 -6.35 -5.55 2.16
N LYS A 31 -5.07 -5.63 2.53
CA LYS A 31 -4.62 -6.39 3.70
C LYS A 31 -5.08 -5.77 5.02
N ALA A 32 -5.05 -4.45 5.14
CA ALA A 32 -5.59 -3.74 6.30
C ALA A 32 -7.09 -4.02 6.48
N TYR A 33 -7.85 -3.96 5.38
CA TYR A 33 -9.27 -4.33 5.37
C TYR A 33 -9.49 -5.80 5.77
N GLU A 34 -8.80 -6.74 5.11
CA GLU A 34 -8.93 -8.18 5.41
C GLU A 34 -8.64 -8.47 6.89
N LEU A 35 -7.57 -7.89 7.44
CA LEU A 35 -7.21 -8.06 8.85
C LEU A 35 -8.30 -7.54 9.79
N SER A 36 -8.80 -6.33 9.51
CA SER A 36 -9.83 -5.70 10.33
C SER A 36 -11.11 -6.54 10.41
N VAL A 37 -11.51 -7.17 9.30
CA VAL A 37 -12.74 -7.97 9.21
C VAL A 37 -12.53 -9.35 9.81
N LEU A 38 -11.41 -10.01 9.52
CA LEU A 38 -11.15 -11.39 9.96
C LEU A 38 -10.88 -11.49 11.46
N CYS A 39 -10.27 -10.47 12.05
CA CYS A 39 -9.81 -10.50 13.43
C CYS A 39 -10.55 -9.51 14.33
N ASP A 40 -11.57 -8.82 13.81
CA ASP A 40 -12.34 -7.78 14.54
C ASP A 40 -11.42 -6.74 15.20
N ALA A 41 -10.40 -6.31 14.46
CA ALA A 41 -9.36 -5.41 14.96
C ALA A 41 -9.57 -3.98 14.45
N GLU A 42 -9.36 -3.00 15.33
CA GLU A 42 -9.21 -1.60 14.95
C GLU A 42 -7.89 -1.41 14.17
N VAL A 43 -7.98 -0.92 12.93
CA VAL A 43 -6.82 -0.76 12.06
C VAL A 43 -6.90 0.60 11.37
N ALA A 44 -5.81 1.37 11.48
CA ALA A 44 -5.60 2.61 10.74
C ALA A 44 -4.35 2.50 9.85
N LEU A 45 -4.45 2.98 8.61
CA LEU A 45 -3.36 3.06 7.65
C LEU A 45 -3.38 4.44 6.99
N ILE A 46 -2.22 5.11 6.99
CA ILE A 46 -2.02 6.44 6.38
C ILE A 46 -0.83 6.35 5.43
N VAL A 47 -1.02 6.73 4.17
CA VAL A 47 0.01 6.71 3.13
C VAL A 47 -0.01 8.01 2.33
N PHE A 48 1.11 8.73 2.33
CA PHE A 48 1.32 9.89 1.45
C PHE A 48 2.09 9.49 0.20
N SER A 49 1.64 9.96 -0.96
CA SER A 49 2.44 9.92 -2.18
C SER A 49 3.53 11.00 -2.17
N SER A 50 4.52 10.88 -3.06
CA SER A 50 5.54 11.92 -3.26
C SER A 50 4.97 13.27 -3.72
N ARG A 51 3.70 13.34 -4.13
CA ARG A 51 2.98 14.57 -4.49
C ARG A 51 2.11 15.10 -3.35
N GLY A 52 2.25 14.55 -2.14
CA GLY A 52 1.47 14.97 -0.97
C GLY A 52 0.04 14.43 -0.92
N ARG A 53 -0.42 13.68 -1.93
CA ARG A 53 -1.76 13.07 -1.90
C ARG A 53 -1.84 12.01 -0.81
N LEU A 54 -2.85 12.15 0.06
CA LEU A 54 -3.22 11.20 1.11
C LEU A 54 -4.02 10.01 0.52
N PHE A 55 -3.68 8.82 1.00
CA PHE A 55 -4.44 7.60 0.84
C PHE A 55 -4.55 6.95 2.21
N GLU A 56 -5.76 6.64 2.64
CA GLU A 56 -6.02 6.15 3.98
C GLU A 56 -7.01 5.00 4.01
N TYR A 57 -6.96 4.25 5.09
CA TYR A 57 -7.97 3.30 5.52
C TYR A 57 -8.09 3.39 7.03
N ALA A 58 -9.32 3.48 7.51
CA ALA A 58 -9.66 3.33 8.91
C ALA A 58 -11.01 2.62 8.98
N ASN A 59 -11.15 1.67 9.90
CA ASN A 59 -12.46 1.17 10.31
C ASN A 59 -12.87 1.85 11.61
N ASN A 60 -14.18 1.97 11.81
CA ASN A 60 -14.76 2.58 13.00
C ASN A 60 -15.64 1.54 13.68
N LYS A 61 -14.99 0.54 14.26
CA LYS A 61 -15.62 -0.55 14.99
C LYS A 61 -15.08 -0.57 16.40
#